data_AF-A0AAW7K5B9-F1
#
_entry.id   AF-A0AAW7K5B9-F1
#
_cell.length_a   1.000
_cell.length_b   1.000
_cell.length_c   1.000
_cell.angle_alpha   90.00
_cell.angle_beta   90.00
_cell.angle_gamma   90.00
#
_symmetry.space_group_name_H-M   'P 1'
#
loop_
_entity.id
_entity.type
_entity.pdbx_description
1 polymer ?
#
loop_
_entity_poly.entity_id
_entity_poly.type
_entity_poly.pdbx_seq_one_letter_code
_entity_poly.pdbx_strand_id
1 'polypeptide(L)'
;MTNLARTAPNNTTGIYTLQHYKDQGYRIHCNLGQVKALTGVEVKPEHRYRFTHSGGDVYLSKPYLTIEEGKEAAITFFTLITGVQVYWNPNEQ
;
A
#
# COMPACT_ATOMS: atom_id res chain seq x y z
N MET A 1 12.14 6.17 8.48
CA MET A 1 10.81 6.52 7.92
C MET A 1 10.87 6.28 6.43
N THR A 2 9.76 5.89 5.80
CA THR A 2 9.71 5.58 4.36
C THR A 2 8.60 6.37 3.68
N ASN A 3 8.93 7.07 2.60
CA ASN A 3 7.93 7.75 1.78
C ASN A 3 7.25 6.74 0.83
N LEU A 4 5.91 6.69 0.86
CA LEU A 4 5.09 5.88 -0.05
C LEU A 4 4.70 6.62 -1.33
N ALA A 5 5.01 7.91 -1.43
CA ALA A 5 4.68 8.67 -2.62
C ALA A 5 5.45 8.15 -3.83
N ARG A 6 4.70 7.88 -4.91
CA ARG A 6 5.30 7.56 -6.19
C ARG A 6 4.55 8.33 -7.28
N THR A 7 5.03 9.53 -7.57
CA THR A 7 4.58 10.34 -8.70
C THR A 7 5.21 9.77 -9.97
N ALA A 8 4.47 8.90 -10.64
CA ALA A 8 4.69 8.58 -12.04
C ALA A 8 3.60 9.29 -12.86
N PRO A 9 3.88 9.73 -14.10
CA PRO A 9 2.91 10.47 -14.92
C PRO A 9 1.56 9.76 -15.12
N ASN A 10 1.52 8.43 -14.96
CA ASN A 10 0.31 7.61 -15.07
C ASN A 10 -0.23 7.09 -13.71
N ASN A 11 0.32 7.56 -12.59
CA ASN A 11 -0.13 7.15 -11.25
C ASN A 11 -1.07 8.20 -10.65
N THR A 12 -2.37 8.03 -10.89
CA THR A 12 -3.42 8.97 -10.45
C THR A 12 -3.68 8.95 -8.94
N THR A 13 -3.27 7.90 -8.22
CA THR A 13 -3.51 7.77 -6.78
C THR A 13 -2.33 8.32 -5.95
N GLY A 14 -1.17 8.51 -6.57
CA GLY A 14 0.06 8.99 -5.91
C GLY A 14 0.73 7.96 -4.98
N ILE A 15 0.17 6.74 -4.87
CA ILE A 15 0.75 5.60 -4.15
C ILE A 15 0.69 4.39 -5.09
N TYR A 16 1.84 3.79 -5.39
CA TYR A 16 1.93 2.68 -6.36
C TYR A 16 1.04 1.47 -6.00
N THR A 17 0.85 1.22 -4.71
CA THR A 17 0.05 0.12 -4.18
C THR A 17 -1.42 0.48 -3.93
N LEU A 18 -1.83 1.72 -4.19
CA LEU A 18 -3.23 2.14 -4.13
C LEU A 18 -3.79 2.19 -5.55
N GLN A 19 -4.76 1.34 -5.84
CA GLN A 19 -5.35 1.20 -7.18
C GLN A 19 -6.81 1.62 -7.18
N HIS A 20 -7.24 2.34 -8.21
CA HIS A 20 -8.65 2.65 -8.43
C HIS A 20 -9.35 1.46 -9.10
N TYR A 21 -10.48 1.04 -8.55
CA TYR A 21 -11.23 -0.14 -8.93
C TYR A 21 -12.65 0.26 -9.38
N LYS A 22 -12.76 0.82 -10.59
CA LYS A 22 -14.02 1.20 -11.25
C LYS A 22 -15.02 1.82 -10.25
N ASP A 23 -16.23 1.28 -10.14
CA ASP A 23 -17.32 1.77 -9.29
C ASP A 23 -17.13 1.46 -7.79
N GLN A 24 -16.06 0.76 -7.42
CA GLN A 24 -15.78 0.32 -6.06
C GLN A 24 -14.75 1.21 -5.35
N GLY A 25 -14.31 2.33 -5.93
CA GLY A 25 -13.36 3.25 -5.29
C GLY A 25 -11.92 2.74 -5.27
N TYR A 26 -11.18 2.94 -4.19
CA TYR A 26 -9.74 2.69 -4.10
C TYR A 26 -9.40 1.47 -3.24
N ARG A 27 -8.40 0.68 -3.62
CA ARG A 27 -7.95 -0.49 -2.86
C ARG A 27 -6.44 -0.52 -2.75
N ILE A 28 -5.96 -0.94 -1.59
CA ILE A 28 -4.56 -1.30 -1.41
C ILE A 28 -4.40 -2.70 -2.02
N HIS A 29 -3.56 -2.77 -3.05
CA HIS A 29 -3.21 -4.00 -3.74
C HIS A 29 -1.70 -4.10 -3.78
N CYS A 30 -1.15 -5.05 -3.02
CA CYS A 30 0.29 -5.27 -2.98
C CYS A 30 0.64 -6.72 -2.67
N ASN A 31 1.80 -7.16 -3.14
CA ASN A 31 2.39 -8.44 -2.73
C ASN A 31 3.56 -8.25 -1.75
N LEU A 32 4.01 -9.34 -1.13
CA LEU A 32 5.12 -9.31 -0.17
C LEU A 32 6.40 -8.68 -0.75
N GLY A 33 6.71 -8.97 -2.02
CA GLY A 33 7.87 -8.41 -2.71
C GLY A 33 7.80 -6.90 -2.90
N GLN A 34 6.62 -6.36 -3.24
CA GLN A 34 6.37 -4.93 -3.35
C GLN A 34 6.47 -4.23 -2.00
N VAL A 35 6.02 -4.87 -0.91
CA VAL A 35 6.20 -4.34 0.44
C VAL A 35 7.69 -4.20 0.77
N LYS A 36 8.49 -5.25 0.51
CA LYS A 36 9.93 -5.23 0.72
C LYS A 36 10.63 -4.18 -0.15
N ALA A 37 10.24 -4.05 -1.42
CA ALA A 37 10.81 -3.07 -2.33
C ALA A 37 10.50 -1.62 -1.90
N LEU A 38 9.31 -1.37 -1.35
CA LEU A 38 8.91 -0.04 -0.90
C LEU A 38 9.52 0.33 0.44
N THR A 39 9.46 -0.59 1.41
CA THR A 39 9.83 -0.29 2.81
C THR A 39 11.26 -0.70 3.17
N GLY A 40 11.93 -1.45 2.30
CA GLY A 40 13.24 -2.05 2.57
C GLY A 40 13.19 -3.24 3.54
N VAL A 41 12.02 -3.55 4.10
CA VAL A 41 11.84 -4.57 5.14
C VAL A 41 10.75 -5.57 4.77
N GLU A 42 10.86 -6.79 5.29
CA GLU A 42 9.86 -7.83 5.04
C GLU A 42 8.62 -7.64 5.93
N VAL A 43 7.48 -8.16 5.45
CA VAL A 43 6.27 -8.25 6.26
C VAL A 43 6.53 -9.16 7.45
N LYS A 44 6.17 -8.66 8.63
CA LYS A 44 6.25 -9.39 9.89
C LYS A 44 5.50 -10.73 9.79
N PRO A 45 6.06 -11.84 10.30
CA PRO A 45 5.46 -13.17 10.18
C PRO A 45 3.99 -13.23 10.61
N GLU A 46 3.64 -12.53 11.70
CA GLU A 46 2.29 -12.45 12.24
C GLU A 46 1.30 -11.73 11.33
N HIS A 47 1.73 -11.04 10.27
CA HIS A 47 0.85 -10.35 9.32
C HIS A 47 0.82 -11.02 7.94
N ARG A 48 1.63 -12.05 7.71
CA ARG A 48 1.66 -12.78 6.42
C ARG A 48 0.33 -13.43 6.08
N TYR A 49 -0.47 -13.84 7.08
CA TYR A 49 -1.83 -14.38 6.86
C TYR A 49 -2.79 -13.42 6.15
N ARG A 50 -2.46 -12.13 6.08
CA ARG A 50 -3.28 -11.13 5.38
C ARG A 50 -3.10 -11.21 3.88
N PHE A 51 -1.98 -11.76 3.42
CA PHE A 51 -1.63 -11.88 2.01
C PHE A 51 -2.18 -13.20 1.46
N THR A 52 -3.49 -13.43 1.52
CA THR A 52 -4.10 -14.69 1.05
C THR A 52 -4.64 -14.63 -0.37
N HIS A 53 -4.58 -13.46 -1.00
CA HIS A 53 -5.10 -13.26 -2.34
C HIS A 53 -4.14 -13.83 -3.40
N SER A 54 -4.69 -14.27 -4.53
CA SER A 54 -3.96 -14.77 -5.70
C SER A 54 -2.82 -15.76 -5.39
N GLY A 55 -3.14 -16.86 -4.68
CA GLY A 55 -2.16 -17.92 -4.38
C GLY A 55 -1.38 -17.74 -3.08
N GLY A 56 -1.71 -16.73 -2.26
CA GLY A 56 -1.12 -16.57 -0.92
C GLY A 56 0.04 -15.57 -0.83
N ASP A 57 0.20 -14.71 -1.85
CA ASP A 57 1.28 -13.71 -1.87
C ASP A 57 0.78 -12.27 -2.00
N VAL A 58 -0.53 -12.08 -2.19
CA VAL A 58 -1.13 -10.78 -2.47
C VAL A 58 -2.09 -10.37 -1.35
N TYR A 59 -2.01 -9.10 -0.96
CA TYR A 59 -2.99 -8.44 -0.14
C TYR A 59 -3.91 -7.59 -1.02
N LEU A 60 -5.21 -7.70 -0.76
CA LEU A 60 -6.24 -6.86 -1.35
C LEU A 60 -7.13 -6.33 -0.24
N SER A 61 -7.13 -5.01 -0.03
CA SER A 61 -7.96 -4.38 0.98
C SER A 61 -9.43 -4.33 0.58
N LYS A 62 -10.27 -3.99 1.57
CA LYS A 62 -11.60 -3.44 1.30
C LYS A 62 -11.49 -2.13 0.50
N PRO A 63 -12.54 -1.78 -0.28
CA PRO A 63 -12.59 -0.51 -0.98
C PRO A 63 -12.69 0.69 -0.03
N TYR A 64 -12.05 1.80 -0.43
CA TYR A 64 -12.13 3.14 0.16
C TYR A 64 -12.85 4.07 -0.82
N LEU A 65 -13.67 4.99 -0.32
CA LEU A 65 -14.48 5.85 -1.17
C LEU A 65 -13.65 6.98 -1.80
N THR A 66 -12.65 7.47 -1.06
CA THR A 66 -11.78 8.56 -1.51
C THR A 66 -10.31 8.15 -1.58
N ILE A 67 -9.53 8.92 -2.36
CA ILE A 67 -8.07 8.73 -2.44
C ILE A 67 -7.42 8.96 -1.08
N GLU A 68 -7.87 9.98 -0.35
CA GLU A 68 -7.29 10.38 0.95
C GLU A 68 -7.46 9.27 1.98
N GLU A 69 -8.66 8.70 2.11
CA GLU A 69 -8.91 7.52 2.95
C GLU A 69 -8.02 6.34 2.55
N GLY A 70 -7.88 6.10 1.24
CA GLY A 70 -6.99 5.06 0.73
C GLY A 70 -5.52 5.29 1.09
N LYS A 71 -5.05 6.54 1.09
CA LYS A 71 -3.68 6.91 1.47
C LYS A 71 -3.43 6.75 2.96
N GLU A 72 -4.34 7.24 3.80
CA GLU A 72 -4.24 7.07 5.26
C GLU A 72 -4.27 5.59 5.66
N ALA A 73 -5.15 4.81 5.03
CA ALA A 73 -5.22 3.39 5.24
C ALA A 73 -3.95 2.68 4.75
N ALA A 74 -3.35 3.10 3.64
CA ALA A 74 -2.07 2.58 3.17
C ALA A 74 -0.96 2.87 4.19
N ILE A 75 -0.84 4.11 4.66
CA ILE A 75 0.15 4.49 5.69
C ILE A 75 0.02 3.62 6.94
N THR A 76 -1.21 3.47 7.44
CA THR A 76 -1.51 2.66 8.62
C THR A 76 -1.18 1.19 8.37
N PHE A 77 -1.57 0.66 7.21
CA PHE A 77 -1.35 -0.73 6.83
C PHE A 77 0.14 -1.06 6.72
N PHE A 78 0.91 -0.28 5.97
CA PHE A 78 2.36 -0.50 5.83
C PHE A 78 3.09 -0.35 7.16
N THR A 79 2.71 0.64 7.99
CA THR A 79 3.28 0.79 9.34
C THR A 79 2.99 -0.44 10.21
N LEU A 80 1.77 -0.96 10.17
CA LEU A 80 1.38 -2.13 10.94
C LEU A 80 2.16 -3.39 10.52
N ILE A 81 2.14 -3.71 9.22
CA ILE A 81 2.68 -4.98 8.71
C ILE A 81 4.20 -5.05 8.71
N THR A 82 4.89 -3.90 8.68
CA THR A 82 6.35 -3.83 8.62
C THR A 82 6.97 -3.33 9.92
N GLY A 83 6.23 -2.56 10.73
CA GLY A 83 6.77 -1.84 11.89
C GLY A 83 7.56 -0.58 11.54
N VAL A 84 7.70 -0.24 10.25
CA VAL A 84 8.40 0.97 9.81
C VAL A 84 7.40 2.11 9.71
N GLN A 85 7.73 3.25 10.29
CA GLN A 85 6.92 4.45 10.14
C GLN A 85 6.96 4.92 8.69
N VAL A 86 5.82 4.85 8.02
CA VAL A 86 5.67 5.32 6.65
C VAL A 86 4.89 6.62 6.60
N TYR A 87 5.09 7.41 5.56
CA TYR A 87 4.37 8.65 5.30
C TYR A 87 4.14 8.82 3.81
N TRP A 88 3.30 9.77 3.43
CA TRP A 88 3.07 10.14 2.04
C TRP A 88 3.43 11.60 1.86
N ASN A 89 4.49 11.87 1.08
CA ASN A 89 4.86 13.22 0.67
C ASN A 89 5.23 13.23 -0.83
N PRO A 90 4.35 13.71 -1.73
CA PRO A 90 4.63 13.71 -3.17
C PRO A 90 5.71 14.72 -3.59
N ASN A 91 6.10 15.64 -2.72
CA ASN A 91 7.08 16.69 -3.01
C ASN A 91 8.51 16.32 -2.61
N GLU A 92 8.70 15.13 -2.01
CA GLU A 92 9.96 14.65 -1.46
C GLU A 92 10.35 13.38 -2.22
N GLN A 93 10.92 13.55 -3.42
CA GLN A 93 11.44 12.48 -4.27
C GLN A 93 12.96 12.49 -4.33
#